data_AF-A0A1V5YN97-F1
#
_entry.id   AF-A0A1V5YN97-F1
#
_cell.length_a   1.000
_cell.length_b   1.000
_cell.length_c   1.000
_cell.angle_alpha   90.00
_cell.angle_beta   90.00
_cell.angle_gamma   90.00
#
_symmetry.space_group_name_H-M   'P 1'
#
loop_
_entity.id
_entity.type
_entity.pdbx_description
1 polymer ?
#
loop_
_entity_poly.entity_id
_entity_poly.type
_entity_poly.pdbx_seq_one_letter_code
_entity_poly.pdbx_strand_id
1 'polypeptide(L)'
;MNGIIRYCVMKKRKGLLKRQPVYTHLFFIPVDPKKYMYLALIGKDVDDQENTYAAQLLVKLSDEIMESTLAGEYEHFGKKFIELEALKCKSSSPSQGKYTITIPKKGAHIKSNLEIEYQVEYSTTDKRIYFIKGELNLVSGE
;
A
#
# COMPACT_ATOMS: atom_id res chain seq x y z
N MET A 1 11.00 13.23 3.15
CA MET A 1 10.41 12.89 4.47
C MET A 1 10.93 11.56 5.03
N ASN A 2 11.20 11.46 6.34
CA ASN A 2 11.38 10.18 7.03
C ASN A 2 10.01 9.70 7.55
N GLY A 3 9.76 8.39 7.56
CA GLY A 3 8.50 7.85 8.08
C GLY A 3 8.54 6.34 8.26
N ILE A 4 7.36 5.77 8.47
CA ILE A 4 7.16 4.31 8.54
C ILE A 4 6.21 3.92 7.40
N ILE A 5 6.65 3.06 6.49
CA ILE A 5 5.74 2.40 5.55
C ILE A 5 5.07 1.21 6.28
N ARG A 6 3.75 1.09 6.16
CA ARG A 6 2.99 0.00 6.75
C ARG A 6 2.32 -0.80 5.65
N TYR A 7 2.41 -2.13 5.74
CA TYR A 7 1.71 -3.07 4.89
C TYR A 7 0.72 -3.85 5.74
N CYS A 8 -0.55 -3.73 5.37
CA CYS A 8 -1.67 -4.36 6.05
C CYS A 8 -2.46 -5.21 5.07
N VAL A 9 -3.24 -6.15 5.60
CA VAL A 9 -4.24 -6.90 4.84
C VAL A 9 -5.58 -6.85 5.52
N MET A 10 -6.63 -6.79 4.71
CA MET A 10 -8.01 -6.93 5.14
C MET A 10 -8.59 -8.24 4.62
N LYS A 11 -8.96 -9.14 5.54
CA LYS A 11 -9.52 -10.46 5.23
C LYS A 11 -10.95 -10.34 4.71
N LYS A 12 -11.18 -10.69 3.45
CA LYS A 12 -12.52 -10.81 2.86
C LYS A 12 -13.20 -12.07 3.39
N ARG A 13 -14.46 -11.95 3.83
CA ARG A 13 -15.31 -13.13 4.10
C ARG A 13 -15.68 -13.77 2.77
N LYS A 14 -15.45 -15.08 2.64
CA LYS A 14 -16.07 -15.92 1.60
C LYS A 14 -17.24 -16.69 2.24
N GLY A 15 -18.25 -17.03 1.45
CA GLY A 15 -19.30 -17.96 1.87
C GLY A 15 -18.71 -19.33 2.22
N LEU A 16 -19.48 -20.17 2.93
CA LEU A 16 -19.04 -21.46 3.52
C LEU A 16 -18.28 -22.41 2.58
N LEU A 17 -18.37 -22.23 1.26
CA LEU A 17 -17.83 -23.13 0.24
C LEU A 17 -16.39 -22.84 -0.23
N LYS A 18 -15.77 -21.70 0.12
CA LYS A 18 -14.38 -21.41 -0.31
C LYS A 18 -13.40 -21.54 0.86
N ARG A 19 -12.49 -22.52 0.76
CA ARG A 19 -11.53 -22.93 1.81
C ARG A 19 -10.49 -21.88 2.20
N GLN A 20 -10.14 -20.97 1.29
CA GLN A 20 -8.99 -20.08 1.45
C GLN A 20 -9.38 -18.60 1.55
N PRO A 21 -8.80 -17.84 2.51
CA PRO A 21 -9.06 -16.42 2.67
C PRO A 21 -8.58 -15.62 1.47
N VAL A 22 -9.27 -14.53 1.14
CA VAL A 22 -8.78 -13.56 0.15
C VAL A 22 -8.52 -12.26 0.87
N TYR A 23 -7.39 -11.64 0.59
CA TYR A 23 -6.98 -10.40 1.22
C TYR A 23 -7.15 -9.23 0.26
N THR A 24 -7.60 -8.10 0.79
CA THR A 24 -7.27 -6.80 0.19
C THR A 24 -5.93 -6.38 0.77
N HIS A 25 -4.96 -6.08 -0.09
CA HIS A 25 -3.65 -5.60 0.33
C HIS A 25 -3.68 -4.08 0.42
N LEU A 26 -3.22 -3.56 1.55
CA LEU A 26 -3.35 -2.17 1.94
C LEU A 26 -1.98 -1.63 2.32
N PHE A 27 -1.65 -0.41 1.87
CA PHE A 27 -0.38 0.23 2.17
C PHE A 27 -0.61 1.65 2.69
N PHE A 28 0.06 1.98 3.80
CA PHE A 28 0.23 3.35 4.25
C PHE A 28 1.67 3.75 3.94
N ILE A 29 1.83 4.63 2.95
CA ILE A 29 3.15 5.00 2.45
C ILE A 29 3.42 6.49 2.71
N PRO A 30 4.48 6.85 3.44
CA PRO A 30 4.83 8.25 3.62
C PRO A 30 5.26 8.86 2.28
N VAL A 31 4.68 9.99 1.94
CA VAL A 31 4.97 10.78 0.74
C VAL A 31 5.25 12.23 1.10
N ASP A 32 6.27 12.78 0.47
CA ASP A 32 6.74 14.13 0.76
C ASP A 32 5.78 15.20 0.18
N PRO A 33 5.54 16.32 0.89
CA PRO A 33 5.89 16.60 2.29
C PRO A 33 4.79 16.19 3.29
N LYS A 34 5.18 15.53 4.39
CA LYS A 34 4.36 15.23 5.59
C LYS A 34 2.97 14.62 5.33
N LYS A 35 2.85 13.78 4.31
CA LYS A 35 1.59 13.09 3.99
C LYS A 35 1.80 11.60 3.90
N TYR A 36 0.69 10.87 3.97
CA TYR A 36 0.63 9.45 3.75
C TYR A 36 -0.35 9.17 2.61
N MET A 37 0.04 8.30 1.67
CA MET A 37 -0.91 7.68 0.77
C MET A 37 -1.44 6.41 1.43
N TYR A 38 -2.76 6.32 1.53
CA TYR A 38 -3.43 5.09 1.86
C TYR A 38 -3.89 4.43 0.55
N LEU A 39 -3.25 3.32 0.19
CA LEU A 39 -3.38 2.64 -1.09
C LEU A 39 -3.96 1.25 -0.91
N ALA A 40 -4.85 0.84 -1.81
CA ALA A 40 -5.31 -0.54 -1.94
C ALA A 40 -4.78 -1.15 -3.23
N LEU A 41 -4.09 -2.29 -3.17
CA LEU A 41 -3.69 -3.01 -4.39
C LEU A 41 -4.92 -3.58 -5.09
N ILE A 42 -4.96 -3.41 -6.40
CA ILE A 42 -6.04 -3.86 -7.29
C ILE A 42 -5.53 -4.75 -8.44
N GLY A 43 -4.22 -4.80 -8.69
CA GLY A 43 -3.60 -5.65 -9.72
C GLY A 43 -2.11 -5.88 -9.48
N LYS A 44 -1.57 -6.93 -10.11
CA LYS A 44 -0.15 -7.33 -10.10
C LYS A 44 0.29 -7.61 -11.55
N ASP A 45 1.57 -7.42 -11.82
CA ASP A 45 2.24 -7.64 -13.10
C ASP A 45 1.54 -6.87 -14.23
N VAL A 46 1.29 -5.58 -13.96
CA VAL A 46 0.61 -4.69 -14.90
C VAL A 46 1.46 -4.52 -16.15
N ASP A 47 0.83 -4.60 -17.32
CA ASP A 47 1.48 -4.50 -18.64
C ASP A 47 2.64 -5.51 -18.81
N ASP A 48 2.48 -6.71 -18.25
CA ASP A 48 3.47 -7.80 -18.23
C ASP A 48 4.81 -7.40 -17.58
N GLN A 49 4.82 -6.34 -16.78
CA GLN A 49 6.00 -5.89 -16.03
C GLN A 49 6.02 -6.55 -14.66
N GLU A 50 6.95 -7.49 -14.49
CA GLU A 50 7.17 -8.15 -13.20
C GLU A 50 7.39 -7.13 -12.07
N ASN A 51 6.83 -7.42 -10.90
CA ASN A 51 6.96 -6.56 -9.71
C ASN A 51 6.37 -5.14 -9.87
N THR A 52 5.42 -4.98 -10.79
CA THR A 52 4.63 -3.76 -10.95
C THR A 52 3.19 -4.01 -10.51
N TYR A 53 2.72 -3.24 -9.53
CA TYR A 53 1.42 -3.42 -8.90
C TYR A 53 0.55 -2.19 -9.13
N ALA A 54 -0.69 -2.39 -9.58
CA ALA A 54 -1.68 -1.32 -9.64
C ALA A 54 -2.31 -1.13 -8.26
N ALA A 55 -2.34 0.11 -7.79
CA ALA A 55 -2.93 0.50 -6.53
C ALA A 55 -3.88 1.68 -6.69
N GLN A 56 -5.06 1.60 -6.10
CA GLN A 56 -5.97 2.72 -6.00
C GLN A 56 -5.66 3.52 -4.73
N LEU A 57 -5.55 4.84 -4.87
CA LEU A 57 -5.52 5.75 -3.73
C LEU A 57 -6.91 5.82 -3.10
N LEU A 58 -6.99 5.43 -1.83
CA LEU A 58 -8.18 5.59 -1.00
C LEU A 58 -8.25 7.02 -0.48
N VAL A 59 -7.16 7.51 0.11
CA VAL A 59 -7.08 8.87 0.68
C VAL A 59 -5.62 9.30 0.87
N LYS A 60 -5.37 10.61 0.82
CA LYS A 60 -4.12 11.21 1.33
C LYS A 60 -4.35 11.71 2.74
N LEU A 61 -3.60 11.15 3.68
CA LEU A 61 -3.64 11.52 5.10
C LEU A 61 -2.53 12.52 5.39
N SER A 62 -2.75 13.46 6.32
CA SER A 62 -1.62 14.13 6.96
C SER A 62 -0.93 13.17 7.92
N ASP A 63 0.35 13.42 8.21
CA ASP A 63 1.09 12.68 9.23
C ASP A 63 0.36 12.66 10.59
N GLU A 64 -0.30 13.79 10.94
CA GLU A 64 -1.03 13.97 12.20
C GLU A 64 -2.22 13.03 12.38
N ILE A 65 -2.89 12.62 11.29
CA ILE A 65 -4.10 11.78 11.34
C ILE A 65 -3.86 10.33 10.92
N MET A 66 -2.62 9.98 10.59
CA MET A 66 -2.29 8.64 10.07
C MET A 66 -2.54 7.57 11.14
N GLU A 67 -2.01 7.77 12.35
CA GLU A 67 -2.16 6.81 13.45
C GLU A 67 -3.62 6.68 13.91
N SER A 68 -4.37 7.79 13.95
CA SER A 68 -5.80 7.73 14.29
C SER A 68 -6.62 7.02 13.20
N THR A 69 -6.25 7.17 11.92
CA THR A 69 -6.89 6.43 10.82
C THR A 69 -6.61 4.94 10.95
N LEU A 70 -5.36 4.56 11.23
CA LEU A 70 -4.97 3.17 11.46
C LEU A 70 -5.70 2.56 12.66
N ALA A 71 -5.84 3.31 13.76
CA ALA A 71 -6.63 2.89 14.91
C ALA A 71 -8.12 2.67 14.55
N GLY A 72 -8.69 3.56 13.75
CA GLY A 72 -10.07 3.42 13.25
C GLY A 72 -10.27 2.17 12.37
N GLU A 73 -9.28 1.81 11.56
CA GLU A 73 -9.28 0.54 10.79
C GLU A 73 -9.34 -0.68 11.72
N TYR A 74 -8.53 -0.68 12.79
CA TYR A 74 -8.56 -1.73 13.81
C TYR A 74 -9.90 -1.79 14.55
N GLU A 75 -10.45 -0.64 14.95
CA GLU A 75 -11.73 -0.57 15.65
C GLU A 75 -12.87 -1.10 14.78
N HIS A 76 -12.92 -0.68 13.51
CA HIS A 76 -14.00 -1.01 12.60
C HIS A 76 -13.94 -2.46 12.12
N PHE A 77 -12.75 -2.93 11.70
CA PHE A 77 -12.60 -4.26 11.08
C PHE A 77 -12.15 -5.35 12.06
N GLY A 78 -11.68 -4.97 13.25
CA GLY A 78 -11.20 -5.89 14.28
C GLY A 78 -10.16 -6.86 13.74
N LYS A 79 -10.33 -8.15 14.08
CA LYS A 79 -9.42 -9.24 13.67
C LYS A 79 -9.34 -9.49 12.15
N LYS A 80 -10.11 -8.79 11.32
CA LYS A 80 -10.02 -8.89 9.86
C LYS A 80 -8.94 -7.99 9.29
N PHE A 81 -8.59 -6.90 9.98
CA PHE A 81 -7.51 -6.01 9.58
C PHE A 81 -6.24 -6.42 10.34
N ILE A 82 -5.18 -6.71 9.59
CA ILE A 82 -3.93 -7.25 10.11
C ILE A 82 -2.79 -6.42 9.54
N GLU A 83 -2.04 -5.74 10.40
CA GLU A 83 -0.74 -5.19 10.00
C GLU A 83 0.28 -6.33 9.94
N LEU A 84 0.86 -6.53 8.77
CA LEU A 84 1.86 -7.56 8.52
C LEU A 84 3.27 -7.02 8.68
N GLU A 85 3.46 -5.73 8.40
CA GLU A 85 4.79 -5.13 8.40
C GLU A 85 4.76 -3.62 8.59
N ALA A 86 5.73 -3.11 9.35
CA ALA A 86 5.99 -1.69 9.55
C ALA A 86 7.50 -1.42 9.46
N LEU A 87 7.95 -0.71 8.42
CA LEU A 87 9.38 -0.47 8.16
C LEU A 87 9.70 1.01 8.16
N LYS A 88 10.81 1.39 8.82
CA LYS A 88 11.37 2.74 8.69
C LYS A 88 11.82 2.98 7.26
N CYS A 89 11.46 4.12 6.70
CA CYS A 89 11.81 4.50 5.33
C CYS A 89 12.05 6.00 5.19
N LYS A 90 12.64 6.35 4.05
CA LYS A 90 12.80 7.73 3.58
C LYS A 90 12.09 7.87 2.23
N SER A 91 11.25 8.88 2.14
CA SER A 91 10.48 9.23 0.94
C SER A 91 11.04 10.50 0.31
N SER A 92 11.19 10.49 -1.00
CA SER A 92 11.48 11.66 -1.84
C SER A 92 10.50 11.72 -3.01
N SER A 93 10.27 12.93 -3.55
CA SER A 93 9.47 13.13 -4.76
C SER A 93 10.37 13.74 -5.84
N PRO A 94 10.97 12.92 -6.72
CA PRO A 94 11.88 13.42 -7.76
C PRO A 94 11.15 14.27 -8.81
N SER A 95 9.87 14.02 -9.04
CA SER A 95 9.00 14.82 -9.90
C SER A 95 7.54 14.66 -9.48
N GLN A 96 6.67 15.53 -10.01
CA GLN A 96 5.25 15.51 -9.66
C GLN A 96 4.62 14.14 -9.95
N GLY A 97 3.98 13.56 -8.94
CA GLY A 97 3.32 12.27 -9.06
C GLY A 97 4.25 11.07 -8.95
N LYS A 98 5.57 11.28 -8.86
CA LYS A 98 6.56 10.21 -8.63
C LYS A 98 7.11 10.29 -7.21
N TYR A 99 7.29 9.13 -6.60
CA TYR A 99 7.85 8.99 -5.26
C TYR A 99 8.83 7.82 -5.22
N THR A 100 9.95 8.03 -4.52
CA THR A 100 10.92 6.98 -4.23
C THR A 100 10.94 6.72 -2.74
N ILE A 101 10.65 5.48 -2.35
CA ILE A 101 10.63 5.01 -0.96
C ILE A 101 11.86 4.15 -0.71
N THR A 102 12.86 4.74 -0.08
CA THR A 102 14.07 4.04 0.35
C THR A 102 13.84 3.37 1.70
N ILE A 103 14.03 2.05 1.75
CA ILE A 103 13.81 1.23 2.96
C ILE A 103 15.16 0.61 3.36
N PRO A 104 15.89 1.17 4.34
CA PRO A 104 17.25 0.71 4.66
C PRO A 104 17.30 -0.73 5.16
N LYS A 105 16.29 -1.17 5.92
CA LYS A 105 16.15 -2.54 6.42
C LYS A 105 14.90 -3.18 5.83
N LYS A 106 15.10 -4.09 4.87
CA LYS A 106 14.03 -4.81 4.17
C LYS A 106 13.27 -5.74 5.11
N GLY A 107 12.04 -6.02 4.70
CA GLY A 107 11.09 -6.80 5.45
C GLY A 107 11.00 -8.28 5.06
N ALA A 108 10.04 -8.97 5.65
CA ALA A 108 9.53 -10.24 5.18
C ALA A 108 8.66 -10.06 3.93
N HIS A 109 7.92 -8.95 3.83
CA HIS A 109 6.96 -8.71 2.76
C HIS A 109 7.41 -7.64 1.77
N ILE A 110 8.04 -6.56 2.22
CA ILE A 110 8.60 -5.52 1.35
C ILE A 110 10.10 -5.77 1.21
N LYS A 111 10.51 -6.36 0.08
CA LYS A 111 11.88 -6.87 -0.13
C LYS A 111 12.83 -5.86 -0.78
N SER A 112 12.31 -4.77 -1.33
CA SER A 112 13.10 -3.81 -2.11
C SER A 112 12.81 -2.36 -1.71
N ASN A 113 13.41 -1.39 -2.41
CA ASN A 113 12.91 -0.01 -2.38
C ASN A 113 11.68 0.07 -3.29
N LEU A 114 10.78 1.02 -3.04
CA LEU A 114 9.60 1.17 -3.88
C LEU A 114 9.68 2.44 -4.73
N GLU A 115 9.27 2.33 -5.98
CA GLU A 115 8.95 3.46 -6.82
C GLU A 115 7.44 3.55 -6.98
N ILE A 116 6.87 4.73 -6.81
CA ILE A 116 5.45 4.95 -6.89
C ILE A 116 5.19 6.03 -7.92
N GLU A 117 4.33 5.76 -8.87
CA GLU A 117 4.06 6.67 -9.98
C GLU A 117 2.55 6.82 -10.18
N TYR A 118 2.08 8.06 -10.21
CA TYR A 118 0.71 8.38 -10.57
C TYR A 118 0.48 8.07 -12.05
N GLN A 119 -0.56 7.30 -12.33
CA GLN A 119 -0.88 6.86 -13.67
C GLN A 119 -2.14 7.57 -14.18
N VAL A 120 -1.94 8.62 -14.97
CA VAL A 120 -3.03 9.46 -15.51
C VAL A 120 -3.97 8.65 -16.39
N GLU A 121 -3.41 7.81 -17.26
CA GLU A 121 -4.16 7.01 -18.24
C GLU A 121 -5.11 6.00 -17.58
N TYR A 122 -4.73 5.50 -16.41
CA TYR A 122 -5.54 4.57 -15.61
C TYR A 122 -6.45 5.27 -14.59
N SER A 123 -6.40 6.60 -14.51
CA SER A 123 -7.12 7.38 -13.51
C SER A 123 -8.34 8.11 -14.09
N THR A 124 -9.33 8.35 -13.23
CA THR A 124 -10.50 9.18 -13.51
C THR A 124 -10.58 10.31 -12.47
N THR A 125 -11.61 11.18 -12.60
CA THR A 125 -11.89 12.22 -11.59
C THR A 125 -12.08 11.63 -10.19
N ASP A 126 -12.69 10.44 -10.10
CA ASP A 126 -13.10 9.82 -8.84
C ASP A 126 -12.13 8.73 -8.36
N LYS A 127 -11.25 8.25 -9.26
CA LYS A 127 -10.31 7.16 -8.97
C LYS A 127 -8.92 7.55 -9.40
N ARG A 128 -7.98 7.55 -8.45
CA ARG A 128 -6.56 7.82 -8.73
C ARG A 128 -5.78 6.53 -8.61
N ILE A 129 -5.18 6.11 -9.72
CA ILE A 129 -4.38 4.89 -9.82
C ILE A 129 -2.90 5.26 -9.76
N TYR A 130 -2.17 4.48 -8.98
CA TYR A 130 -0.72 4.54 -8.87
C TYR A 130 -0.15 3.17 -9.21
N PHE A 131 1.00 3.16 -9.87
CA PHE A 131 1.83 1.96 -9.94
C PHE A 131 2.81 1.98 -8.78
N ILE A 132 2.92 0.84 -8.11
CA ILE A 132 3.95 0.57 -7.11
C ILE A 132 4.89 -0.45 -7.75
N LYS A 133 6.15 -0.07 -7.96
CA LYS A 133 7.20 -0.93 -8.51
C LYS A 133 8.15 -1.34 -7.40
N GLY A 134 8.42 -2.63 -7.30
CA GLY A 134 9.35 -3.20 -6.33
C GLY A 134 8.96 -4.62 -5.94
N GLU A 135 9.93 -5.40 -5.48
CA GLU A 135 9.74 -6.75 -4.99
C GLU A 135 8.87 -6.77 -3.72
N LEU A 136 7.67 -7.35 -3.84
CA LEU A 136 6.69 -7.55 -2.77
C LEU A 136 6.34 -9.04 -2.66
N ASN A 137 6.42 -9.59 -1.46
CA ASN A 137 5.92 -10.91 -1.13
C ASN A 137 4.53 -10.80 -0.50
N LEU A 138 3.51 -10.68 -1.36
CA LEU A 138 2.12 -10.55 -0.95
C LEU A 138 1.63 -11.86 -0.33
N VAL A 139 0.92 -11.76 0.80
CA VAL A 139 0.34 -12.94 1.46
C VAL A 139 -0.76 -13.49 0.57
N SER A 140 -0.52 -14.65 -0.04
CA SER A 140 -1.57 -15.47 -0.60
C SER A 140 -2.38 -16.08 0.54
N GLY A 141 -3.70 -16.16 0.40
CA GLY A 141 -4.47 -17.06 1.25
C GLY A 141 -4.30 -18.47 0.73
N GLU A 142 -3.17 -19.11 1.04
CA GLU A 142 -3.05 -20.57 0.94
C GLU A 142 -3.73 -21.27 2.13
#